data_AF-A0A7S0BQR3-F1
#
_entry.id   AF-A0A7S0BQR3-F1
#
_cell.length_a   1.000
_cell.length_b   1.000
_cell.length_c   1.000
_cell.angle_alpha   90.00
_cell.angle_beta   90.00
_cell.angle_gamma   90.00
#
_symmetry.space_group_name_H-M   'P 1'
#
loop_
_entity.id
_entity.type
_entity.pdbx_description
1 polymer ?
#
loop_
_entity_poly.entity_id
_entity_poly.type
_entity_poly.pdbx_seq_one_letter_code
_entity_poly.pdbx_strand_id
1 'polypeptide(L)'
;MKSGVRKRESKDADVGQVRRKKRKEERKQSASIYKAILDGNDAEQLVNIDAGLAPALAPESSVKKVIVVLDCANLEVVKRQRGSGSTLLAADEHKGIIKRSGKDPAEVRPDVAHQCLLALLDSPLNKRGHLQVYVRTSKNVLIELHPQLRLPRTFRRFSGLMAELLNKFKIRATNSQDTLMKVIRNPITSHLPVGSAKFAFSFNSEKMVNVVDHAKEIVETRDCESVVYVIGAMAKGKVEADWVEDTLSISNYPLSGACVCNRLAHAYELALNIL
;
A
#
# COMPACT_ATOMS: atom_id res chain seq x y z
N MET A 1 -41.29 -43.72 -5.84
CA MET A 1 -40.75 -42.46 -5.26
C MET A 1 -39.24 -42.35 -5.49
N LYS A 2 -38.75 -42.05 -6.71
CA LYS A 2 -37.32 -41.74 -6.98
C LYS A 2 -37.18 -40.86 -8.22
N SER A 3 -37.58 -39.59 -8.16
CA SER A 3 -37.38 -38.64 -9.30
C SER A 3 -36.96 -37.22 -8.89
N GLY A 4 -36.84 -36.91 -7.59
CA GLY A 4 -36.57 -35.54 -7.11
C GLY A 4 -35.11 -35.19 -6.81
N VAL A 5 -34.20 -36.17 -6.68
CA VAL A 5 -32.85 -35.91 -6.13
C VAL A 5 -31.81 -35.57 -7.20
N ARG A 6 -31.90 -36.12 -8.42
CA ARG A 6 -30.90 -35.92 -9.50
C ARG A 6 -30.89 -34.52 -10.13
N LYS A 7 -31.95 -33.71 -9.99
CA LYS A 7 -32.03 -32.37 -10.62
C LYS A 7 -31.35 -31.27 -9.81
N ARG A 8 -31.20 -31.42 -8.49
CA ARG A 8 -30.56 -30.39 -7.64
C ARG A 8 -29.03 -30.41 -7.76
N GLU A 9 -28.40 -31.59 -7.80
CA GLU A 9 -26.94 -31.72 -7.97
C GLU A 9 -26.42 -31.16 -9.31
N SER A 10 -27.22 -31.26 -10.38
CA SER A 10 -26.83 -30.74 -11.71
C SER A 10 -26.78 -29.22 -11.80
N LYS A 11 -27.63 -28.50 -11.05
CA LYS A 11 -27.68 -27.02 -11.05
C LYS A 11 -26.56 -26.41 -10.22
N ASP A 12 -26.21 -27.02 -9.09
CA ASP A 12 -25.10 -26.55 -8.24
C ASP A 12 -23.72 -26.73 -8.90
N ALA A 13 -23.56 -27.82 -9.67
CA ALA A 13 -22.35 -28.05 -10.48
C ALA A 13 -22.17 -26.99 -11.58
N ASP A 14 -23.27 -26.54 -12.20
CA ASP A 14 -23.27 -25.56 -13.29
C ASP A 14 -22.98 -24.13 -12.79
N VAL A 15 -23.57 -23.73 -11.66
CA VAL A 15 -23.27 -22.45 -10.98
C VAL A 15 -21.79 -22.38 -10.54
N GLY A 16 -21.22 -23.49 -10.08
CA GLY A 16 -19.80 -23.60 -9.74
C GLY A 16 -18.86 -23.44 -10.93
N GLN A 17 -19.23 -23.96 -12.11
CA GLN A 17 -18.46 -23.81 -13.34
C GLN A 17 -18.54 -22.39 -13.91
N VAL A 18 -19.71 -21.77 -13.89
CA VAL A 18 -19.91 -20.37 -14.34
C VAL A 18 -19.11 -19.39 -13.47
N ARG A 19 -19.15 -19.53 -12.14
CA ARG A 19 -18.32 -18.73 -11.22
C ARG A 19 -16.81 -18.91 -11.45
N ARG A 20 -16.37 -20.14 -11.77
CA ARG A 20 -14.96 -20.43 -12.08
C ARG A 20 -14.53 -19.82 -13.41
N LYS A 21 -15.37 -19.84 -14.45
CA LYS A 21 -15.10 -19.19 -15.75
C LYS A 21 -15.02 -17.67 -15.60
N LYS A 22 -16.01 -17.06 -14.94
CA LYS A 22 -16.03 -15.60 -14.65
C LYS A 22 -14.78 -15.14 -13.88
N ARG A 23 -14.37 -15.88 -12.84
CA ARG A 23 -13.11 -15.60 -12.11
C ARG A 23 -11.85 -15.77 -12.95
N LYS A 24 -11.83 -16.68 -13.94
CA LYS A 24 -10.69 -16.85 -14.85
C LYS A 24 -10.61 -15.70 -15.86
N GLU A 25 -11.75 -15.24 -16.37
CA GLU A 25 -11.83 -14.08 -17.26
C GLU A 25 -11.47 -12.77 -16.54
N GLU A 26 -12.03 -12.53 -15.36
CA GLU A 26 -11.68 -11.39 -14.51
C GLU A 26 -10.18 -11.37 -14.18
N ARG A 27 -9.56 -12.53 -13.92
CA ARG A 27 -8.11 -12.64 -13.73
C ARG A 27 -7.30 -12.32 -14.97
N LYS A 28 -7.72 -12.80 -16.15
CA LYS A 28 -7.05 -12.52 -17.43
C LYS A 28 -7.15 -11.04 -17.78
N GLN A 29 -8.33 -10.45 -17.64
CA GLN A 29 -8.58 -9.05 -17.93
C GLN A 29 -7.84 -8.13 -16.94
N SER A 30 -7.87 -8.47 -15.64
CA SER A 30 -7.04 -7.79 -14.64
C SER A 30 -5.57 -7.87 -15.03
N ALA A 31 -5.03 -9.07 -15.27
CA ALA A 31 -3.63 -9.24 -15.65
C ALA A 31 -3.22 -8.46 -16.90
N SER A 32 -4.11 -8.32 -17.90
CA SER A 32 -3.87 -7.50 -19.09
C SER A 32 -3.79 -6.00 -18.76
N ILE A 33 -4.71 -5.50 -17.95
CA ILE A 33 -4.74 -4.09 -17.51
C ILE A 33 -3.50 -3.78 -16.66
N TYR A 34 -3.11 -4.70 -15.78
CA TYR A 34 -1.92 -4.51 -14.93
C TYR A 34 -0.62 -4.61 -15.73
N LYS A 35 -0.56 -5.44 -16.77
CA LYS A 35 0.58 -5.43 -17.69
C LYS A 35 0.72 -4.07 -18.40
N ALA A 36 -0.41 -3.48 -18.83
CA ALA A 36 -0.41 -2.12 -19.37
C ALA A 36 0.01 -1.05 -18.34
N ILE A 37 -0.37 -1.19 -17.06
CA ILE A 37 0.07 -0.31 -15.97
C ILE A 37 1.58 -0.42 -15.71
N LEU A 38 2.14 -1.62 -15.82
CA LEU A 38 3.58 -1.88 -15.61
C LEU A 38 4.44 -1.44 -16.80
N ASP A 39 3.92 -1.56 -18.02
CA ASP A 39 4.67 -1.29 -19.26
C ASP A 39 4.68 0.21 -19.64
N GLY A 40 3.98 1.08 -18.90
CA GLY A 40 4.08 2.54 -19.06
C GLY A 40 3.53 3.11 -20.38
N ASN A 41 2.84 2.30 -21.19
CA ASN A 41 2.26 2.76 -22.45
C ASN A 41 0.99 3.60 -22.19
N ASP A 42 0.95 4.78 -22.82
CA ASP A 42 -0.13 5.78 -22.76
C ASP A 42 -1.52 5.14 -22.87
N ALA A 43 -2.22 5.08 -21.73
CA ALA A 43 -3.56 4.54 -21.63
C ALA A 43 -4.60 5.67 -21.56
N GLU A 44 -4.60 6.57 -22.54
CA GLU A 44 -5.72 7.49 -22.77
C GLU A 44 -6.96 6.79 -23.35
N GLN A 45 -6.86 5.52 -23.73
CA GLN A 45 -8.02 4.73 -24.12
C GLN A 45 -8.08 3.45 -23.30
N LEU A 46 -8.81 3.51 -22.17
CA LEU A 46 -9.61 2.44 -21.55
C LEU A 46 -10.14 2.95 -20.18
N VAL A 47 -10.70 4.16 -20.18
CA VAL A 47 -11.70 4.58 -19.19
C VAL A 47 -12.95 3.71 -19.43
N ASN A 48 -13.59 3.29 -18.36
CA ASN A 48 -14.82 2.49 -18.29
C ASN A 48 -14.63 0.96 -18.25
N ILE A 49 -14.31 0.42 -17.07
CA ILE A 49 -15.05 -0.68 -16.42
C ILE A 49 -14.94 -0.40 -14.91
N ASP A 50 -15.93 0.35 -14.37
CA ASP A 50 -16.30 0.55 -12.94
C ASP A 50 -16.93 1.94 -12.66
N ALA A 51 -17.22 2.74 -13.70
CA ALA A 51 -18.02 3.98 -13.58
C ALA A 51 -19.53 3.72 -13.40
N GLY A 52 -19.92 2.60 -12.79
CA GLY A 52 -21.30 2.14 -12.76
C GLY A 52 -21.69 1.46 -11.46
N LEU A 53 -21.28 2.00 -10.31
CA LEU A 53 -22.03 1.96 -9.04
C LEU A 53 -21.31 2.69 -7.88
N ALA A 54 -20.55 3.75 -8.15
CA ALA A 54 -20.22 4.68 -7.08
C ALA A 54 -21.33 5.73 -7.06
N PRO A 55 -22.30 5.70 -6.11
CA PRO A 55 -22.90 6.98 -5.73
C PRO A 55 -21.71 7.86 -5.38
N ALA A 56 -21.69 9.08 -5.92
CA ALA A 56 -20.85 10.14 -5.36
C ALA A 56 -21.19 10.16 -3.86
N LEU A 57 -20.34 9.54 -3.05
CA LEU A 57 -20.46 9.66 -1.61
C LEU A 57 -20.28 11.16 -1.38
N ALA A 58 -21.38 11.80 -1.00
CA ALA A 58 -21.32 13.12 -0.38
C ALA A 58 -20.16 13.10 0.62
N PRO A 59 -19.38 14.18 0.74
CA PRO A 59 -18.20 14.18 1.59
C PRO A 59 -18.65 13.81 3.00
N GLU A 60 -18.36 12.58 3.41
CA GLU A 60 -18.52 12.18 4.80
C GLU A 60 -17.64 13.16 5.57
N SER A 61 -18.28 13.98 6.42
CA SER A 61 -17.70 15.04 7.25
C SER A 61 -16.17 15.01 7.27
N SER A 62 -15.53 15.97 6.61
CA SER A 62 -14.10 16.01 6.24
C SER A 62 -13.15 15.84 7.44
N VAL A 63 -12.99 14.60 7.91
CA VAL A 63 -12.03 14.27 8.96
C VAL A 63 -10.65 14.52 8.38
N LYS A 64 -9.88 15.43 9.00
CA LYS A 64 -8.52 15.71 8.56
C LYS A 64 -7.69 14.41 8.61
N LYS A 65 -7.16 13.98 7.45
CA LYS A 65 -6.35 12.76 7.32
C LYS A 65 -4.88 13.07 7.17
N VAL A 66 -4.06 12.31 7.89
CA VAL A 66 -2.64 12.16 7.65
C VAL A 66 -2.48 11.04 6.62
N ILE A 67 -1.85 11.35 5.49
CA ILE A 67 -1.62 10.40 4.41
C ILE A 67 -0.13 10.10 4.38
N VAL A 68 0.24 8.82 4.49
CA VAL A 68 1.64 8.39 4.42
C VAL A 68 1.86 7.59 3.15
N VAL A 69 2.83 8.02 2.34
CA VAL A 69 3.29 7.31 1.15
C VAL A 69 4.65 6.68 1.48
N LEU A 70 4.66 5.36 1.64
CA LEU A 70 5.89 4.60 1.76
C LEU A 70 6.49 4.39 0.37
N ASP A 71 7.64 5.01 0.13
CA ASP A 71 8.23 5.11 -1.20
C ASP A 71 9.44 4.17 -1.40
N CYS A 72 9.69 3.78 -2.65
CA CYS A 72 10.74 2.84 -3.06
C CYS A 72 10.73 1.51 -2.29
N ALA A 73 9.56 1.01 -1.89
CA ALA A 73 9.46 -0.24 -1.14
C ALA A 73 9.97 -1.45 -1.95
N ASN A 74 10.93 -2.19 -1.39
CA ASN A 74 11.49 -3.39 -2.04
C ASN A 74 10.51 -4.57 -1.93
N LEU A 75 9.48 -4.60 -2.77
CA LEU A 75 8.46 -5.65 -2.79
C LEU A 75 8.44 -6.34 -4.16
N GLU A 76 9.22 -7.40 -4.30
CA GLU A 76 9.33 -8.16 -5.55
C GLU A 76 8.94 -9.62 -5.35
N VAL A 77 8.17 -10.18 -6.28
CA VAL A 77 7.70 -11.56 -6.18
C VAL A 77 8.72 -12.53 -6.79
N VAL A 78 9.05 -13.59 -6.06
CA VAL A 78 9.76 -14.77 -6.59
C VAL A 78 8.96 -16.05 -6.38
N LYS A 79 9.18 -17.02 -7.26
CA LYS A 79 8.67 -18.38 -7.08
C LYS A 79 9.46 -19.07 -5.98
N ARG A 80 8.76 -19.76 -5.08
CA ARG A 80 9.40 -20.54 -4.02
C ARG A 80 10.19 -21.70 -4.64
N GLN A 81 11.40 -21.96 -4.14
CA GLN A 81 12.24 -23.05 -4.67
C GLN A 81 11.70 -24.45 -4.33
N ARG A 82 10.99 -24.58 -3.19
CA ARG A 82 10.34 -25.83 -2.76
C ARG A 82 8.86 -25.58 -2.51
N GLY A 83 8.01 -26.40 -3.13
CA GLY A 83 6.56 -26.33 -3.04
C GLY A 83 5.91 -25.36 -4.03
N SER A 84 4.57 -25.30 -4.00
CA SER A 84 3.80 -24.38 -4.84
C SER A 84 3.69 -22.99 -4.17
N GLY A 85 3.67 -21.95 -4.99
CA GLY A 85 3.39 -20.57 -4.57
C GLY A 85 4.56 -19.60 -4.71
N SER A 86 4.27 -18.36 -4.32
CA SER A 86 5.19 -17.23 -4.42
C SER A 86 5.49 -16.63 -3.05
N THR A 87 6.59 -15.91 -2.95
CA THR A 87 7.07 -15.19 -1.77
C THR A 87 7.75 -13.91 -2.22
N LEU A 88 7.99 -12.97 -1.32
CA LEU A 88 8.83 -11.82 -1.63
C LEU A 88 10.31 -12.22 -1.72
N LEU A 89 11.04 -11.57 -2.62
CA LEU A 89 12.49 -11.62 -2.69
C LEU A 89 13.05 -10.97 -1.43
N ALA A 90 13.90 -11.71 -0.71
CA ALA A 90 14.47 -11.30 0.58
C ALA A 90 15.92 -11.79 0.67
N ALA A 91 16.82 -10.95 1.17
CA ALA A 91 18.26 -11.22 1.25
C ALA A 91 18.59 -12.53 1.98
N ASP A 92 17.91 -12.80 3.10
CA ASP A 92 18.21 -13.96 3.95
C ASP A 92 17.75 -15.29 3.35
N GLU A 93 16.64 -15.28 2.59
CA GLU A 93 16.03 -16.49 2.03
C GLU A 93 16.49 -16.79 0.60
N HIS A 94 16.85 -15.77 -0.19
CA HIS A 94 16.94 -15.88 -1.66
C HIS A 94 18.33 -15.56 -2.23
N LYS A 95 19.41 -15.78 -1.47
CA LYS A 95 20.81 -15.46 -1.85
C LYS A 95 21.19 -15.91 -3.26
N GLY A 96 20.83 -17.14 -3.64
CA GLY A 96 21.16 -17.69 -4.97
C GLY A 96 20.36 -17.07 -6.13
N ILE A 97 19.15 -16.56 -5.88
CA ILE A 97 18.38 -15.83 -6.90
C ILE A 97 18.98 -14.43 -7.06
N ILE A 98 19.26 -13.76 -5.93
CA ILE A 98 19.83 -12.41 -5.89
C ILE A 98 21.16 -12.37 -6.65
N LYS A 99 22.08 -13.30 -6.33
CA LYS A 99 23.39 -13.43 -7.00
C LYS A 99 23.26 -13.61 -8.52
N ARG A 100 22.29 -14.41 -8.99
CA ARG A 100 22.05 -14.62 -10.43
C ARG A 100 21.42 -13.41 -11.11
N SER A 101 20.63 -12.62 -10.38
CA SER A 101 20.03 -11.39 -10.90
C SER A 101 20.96 -10.17 -10.89
N GLY A 102 22.18 -10.30 -10.36
CA GLY A 102 23.15 -9.20 -10.28
C GLY A 102 22.76 -8.08 -9.31
N LYS A 103 21.79 -8.32 -8.42
CA LYS A 103 21.34 -7.34 -7.42
C LYS A 103 22.24 -7.37 -6.18
N ASP A 104 22.40 -6.22 -5.54
CA ASP A 104 23.03 -6.15 -4.23
C ASP A 104 22.09 -6.75 -3.15
N PRO A 105 22.52 -7.82 -2.44
CA PRO A 105 21.74 -8.35 -1.32
C PRO A 105 21.39 -7.32 -0.25
N ALA A 106 22.22 -6.29 -0.06
CA ALA A 106 21.98 -5.25 0.95
C ALA A 106 20.75 -4.39 0.64
N GLU A 107 20.34 -4.29 -0.63
CA GLU A 107 19.18 -3.51 -1.07
C GLU A 107 17.87 -4.31 -1.08
N VAL A 108 17.96 -5.64 -1.02
CA VAL A 108 16.80 -6.55 -1.04
C VAL A 108 16.21 -6.69 0.37
N ARG A 109 15.55 -5.63 0.82
CA ARG A 109 15.04 -5.45 2.19
C ARG A 109 13.52 -5.23 2.25
N PRO A 110 12.70 -6.23 1.88
CA PRO A 110 11.23 -6.17 2.04
C PRO A 110 10.76 -6.00 3.50
N ASP A 111 11.63 -6.34 4.46
CA ASP A 111 11.38 -6.19 5.90
C ASP A 111 11.25 -4.73 6.34
N VAL A 112 11.91 -3.79 5.65
CA VAL A 112 11.80 -2.36 5.96
C VAL A 112 10.36 -1.88 5.76
N ALA A 113 9.74 -2.21 4.62
CA ALA A 113 8.34 -1.90 4.36
C ALA A 113 7.41 -2.60 5.36
N HIS A 114 7.70 -3.86 5.72
CA HIS A 114 6.93 -4.60 6.72
C HIS A 114 6.89 -3.87 8.07
N GLN A 115 8.06 -3.44 8.57
CA GLN A 115 8.18 -2.73 9.85
C GLN A 115 7.50 -1.35 9.81
N CYS A 116 7.65 -0.60 8.71
CA CYS A 116 6.96 0.69 8.54
C CYS A 116 5.44 0.52 8.57
N LEU A 117 4.92 -0.49 7.85
CA LEU A 117 3.48 -0.76 7.81
C LEU A 117 2.93 -1.22 9.17
N LEU A 118 3.70 -2.00 9.94
CA LEU A 118 3.32 -2.33 11.32
C LEU A 118 3.25 -1.07 12.20
N ALA A 119 4.26 -0.21 12.15
CA ALA A 119 4.30 1.05 12.90
C ALA A 119 3.09 1.94 12.58
N LEU A 120 2.77 2.10 11.30
CA LEU A 120 1.64 2.92 10.85
C LEU A 120 0.28 2.31 11.19
N LEU A 121 0.04 1.05 10.81
CA LEU A 121 -1.30 0.45 10.93
C LEU A 121 -1.70 0.12 12.37
N ASP A 122 -0.73 0.00 13.28
CA ASP A 122 -0.99 -0.21 14.71
C ASP A 122 -1.16 1.06 15.52
N SER A 123 -0.75 2.21 14.98
CA SER A 123 -0.88 3.50 15.65
C SER A 123 -2.33 3.80 16.09
N PRO A 124 -2.53 4.36 17.29
CA PRO A 124 -3.81 4.98 17.67
C PRO A 124 -4.38 5.90 16.60
N LEU A 125 -3.51 6.65 15.90
CA LEU A 125 -3.90 7.50 14.76
C LEU A 125 -4.68 6.71 13.69
N ASN A 126 -4.19 5.54 13.29
CA ASN A 126 -4.89 4.66 12.35
C ASN A 126 -6.17 4.08 12.95
N LYS A 127 -6.14 3.68 14.24
CA LYS A 127 -7.34 3.11 14.89
C LYS A 127 -8.48 4.12 15.00
N ARG A 128 -8.16 5.41 15.06
CA ARG A 128 -9.14 6.51 15.04
C ARG A 128 -9.56 6.95 13.63
N GLY A 129 -9.02 6.34 12.57
CA GLY A 129 -9.42 6.63 11.19
C GLY A 129 -8.78 7.88 10.57
N HIS A 130 -7.75 8.45 11.22
CA HIS A 130 -7.04 9.64 10.75
C HIS A 130 -5.82 9.32 9.86
N LEU A 131 -5.53 8.04 9.59
CA LEU A 131 -4.40 7.62 8.77
C LEU A 131 -4.86 6.93 7.48
N GLN A 132 -4.28 7.34 6.35
CA GLN A 132 -4.34 6.61 5.09
C GLN A 132 -2.92 6.25 4.66
N VAL A 133 -2.70 5.01 4.21
CA VAL A 133 -1.36 4.53 3.83
C VAL A 133 -1.35 4.06 2.39
N TYR A 134 -0.37 4.54 1.65
CA TYR A 134 0.00 4.06 0.32
C TYR A 134 1.41 3.49 0.33
N VAL A 135 1.68 2.53 -0.55
CA VAL A 135 3.02 1.99 -0.78
C VAL A 135 3.33 2.06 -2.26
N ARG A 136 4.37 2.80 -2.64
CA ARG A 136 4.97 2.76 -3.97
C ARG A 136 6.20 1.86 -3.92
N THR A 137 6.18 0.78 -4.71
CA THR A 137 7.33 -0.14 -4.78
C THR A 137 8.46 0.43 -5.62
N SER A 138 9.67 -0.12 -5.47
CA SER A 138 10.81 0.19 -6.35
C SER A 138 10.57 -0.13 -7.83
N LYS A 139 9.54 -0.93 -8.14
CA LYS A 139 9.08 -1.22 -9.52
C LYS A 139 7.86 -0.39 -9.92
N ASN A 140 7.65 0.75 -9.27
CA ASN A 140 6.57 1.69 -9.55
C ASN A 140 5.16 1.08 -9.44
N VAL A 141 4.96 0.06 -8.60
CA VAL A 141 3.62 -0.46 -8.30
C VAL A 141 3.04 0.33 -7.14
N LEU A 142 1.88 0.94 -7.33
CA LEU A 142 1.19 1.69 -6.28
C LEU A 142 0.14 0.82 -5.59
N ILE A 143 0.20 0.77 -4.27
CA ILE A 143 -0.67 -0.05 -3.43
C ILE A 143 -1.40 0.86 -2.44
N GLU A 144 -2.71 0.74 -2.41
CA GLU A 144 -3.58 1.35 -1.40
C GLU A 144 -3.88 0.33 -0.29
N LEU A 145 -3.82 0.80 0.96
CA LEU A 145 -4.11 -0.01 2.15
C LEU A 145 -5.34 0.52 2.86
N HIS A 146 -6.26 -0.37 3.19
CA HIS A 146 -7.44 -0.04 3.96
C HIS A 146 -7.08 0.12 5.46
N PRO A 147 -7.59 1.14 6.18
CA PRO A 147 -7.26 1.37 7.60
C PRO A 147 -7.54 0.19 8.53
N GLN A 148 -8.55 -0.62 8.21
CA GLN A 148 -8.91 -1.83 8.99
C GLN A 148 -8.02 -3.05 8.72
N LEU A 149 -7.04 -2.96 7.81
CA LEU A 149 -6.12 -4.05 7.51
C LEU A 149 -5.32 -4.44 8.76
N ARG A 150 -5.44 -5.72 9.16
CA ARG A 150 -4.57 -6.33 10.17
C ARG A 150 -3.39 -7.02 9.49
N LEU A 151 -2.24 -6.36 9.51
CA LEU A 151 -1.04 -6.87 8.87
C LEU A 151 -0.45 -8.07 9.65
N PRO A 152 0.01 -9.14 8.97
CA PRO A 152 0.70 -10.23 9.65
C PRO A 152 1.96 -9.77 10.37
N ARG A 153 2.15 -10.20 11.62
CA ARG A 153 3.30 -9.80 12.45
C ARG A 153 4.60 -10.52 12.10
N THR A 154 4.51 -11.74 11.57
CA THR A 154 5.69 -12.49 11.15
C THR A 154 6.00 -12.18 9.69
N PHE A 155 7.28 -11.91 9.39
CA PHE A 155 7.72 -11.57 8.04
C PHE A 155 7.32 -12.64 7.01
N ARG A 156 7.46 -13.93 7.34
CA ARG A 156 7.06 -15.03 6.44
C ARG A 156 5.59 -14.98 6.01
N ARG A 157 4.67 -14.59 6.91
CA ARG A 157 3.24 -14.45 6.57
C ARG A 157 2.98 -13.18 5.78
N PHE A 158 3.62 -12.07 6.15
CA PHE A 158 3.59 -10.81 5.40
C PHE A 158 4.06 -11.01 3.96
N SER A 159 5.18 -11.70 3.78
CA SER A 159 5.76 -12.02 2.48
C SER A 159 4.81 -12.83 1.59
N GLY A 160 4.14 -13.84 2.15
CA GLY A 160 3.10 -14.57 1.44
C GLY A 160 1.91 -13.70 1.03
N LEU A 161 1.43 -12.83 1.94
CA LEU A 161 0.32 -11.91 1.69
C LEU A 161 0.64 -10.88 0.59
N MET A 162 1.84 -10.27 0.64
CA MET A 162 2.27 -9.31 -0.38
C MET A 162 2.50 -9.98 -1.72
N ALA A 163 3.08 -11.18 -1.74
CA ALA A 163 3.19 -11.97 -2.98
C ALA A 163 1.81 -12.31 -3.55
N GLU A 164 0.81 -12.61 -2.71
CA GLU A 164 -0.56 -12.79 -3.15
C GLU A 164 -1.16 -11.50 -3.72
N LEU A 165 -0.98 -10.37 -3.04
CA LEU A 165 -1.44 -9.06 -3.52
C LEU A 165 -0.84 -8.75 -4.89
N LEU A 166 0.46 -8.90 -5.08
CA LEU A 166 1.13 -8.56 -6.34
C LEU A 166 0.74 -9.50 -7.50
N ASN A 167 0.27 -10.71 -7.20
CA ASN A 167 -0.23 -11.65 -8.22
C ASN A 167 -1.73 -11.49 -8.51
N LYS A 168 -2.54 -11.10 -7.52
CA LYS A 168 -4.01 -10.99 -7.64
C LYS A 168 -4.52 -9.56 -7.74
N PHE A 169 -3.66 -8.59 -7.47
CA PHE A 169 -3.86 -7.15 -7.43
C PHE A 169 -4.87 -6.61 -6.43
N LYS A 170 -5.56 -7.49 -5.70
CA LYS A 170 -6.44 -7.13 -4.59
C LYS A 170 -6.49 -8.25 -3.54
N ILE A 171 -6.62 -7.85 -2.29
CA ILE A 171 -6.90 -8.74 -1.16
C ILE A 171 -8.23 -8.30 -0.55
N ARG A 172 -9.16 -9.24 -0.39
CA ARG A 172 -10.43 -9.01 0.30
C ARG A 172 -10.38 -9.56 1.71
N ALA A 173 -11.22 -9.01 2.59
CA ALA A 173 -11.45 -9.61 3.89
C ALA A 173 -12.03 -11.03 3.75
N THR A 174 -11.75 -11.89 4.73
CA THR A 174 -12.27 -13.28 4.71
C THR A 174 -13.78 -13.32 4.88
N ASN A 175 -14.34 -12.38 5.67
CA ASN A 175 -15.73 -12.41 6.13
C ASN A 175 -16.59 -11.29 5.53
N SER A 176 -16.03 -10.44 4.67
CA SER A 176 -16.77 -9.36 4.00
C SER A 176 -16.31 -9.20 2.55
N GLN A 177 -17.04 -8.40 1.78
CA GLN A 177 -16.64 -8.05 0.40
C GLN A 177 -15.59 -6.94 0.36
N ASP A 178 -15.20 -6.39 1.51
CA ASP A 178 -14.32 -5.23 1.61
C ASP A 178 -12.93 -5.58 1.06
N THR A 179 -12.38 -4.64 0.31
CA THR A 179 -11.03 -4.76 -0.24
C THR A 179 -10.07 -4.13 0.75
N LEU A 180 -9.20 -4.95 1.35
CA LEU A 180 -8.25 -4.50 2.38
C LEU A 180 -6.96 -3.95 1.79
N MET A 181 -6.58 -4.42 0.60
CA MET A 181 -5.39 -3.97 -0.11
C MET A 181 -5.67 -4.03 -1.62
N LYS A 182 -5.25 -3.00 -2.36
CA LYS A 182 -5.48 -2.93 -3.80
C LYS A 182 -4.28 -2.31 -4.51
N VAL A 183 -3.89 -2.88 -5.65
CA VAL A 183 -2.97 -2.22 -6.59
C VAL A 183 -3.76 -1.23 -7.42
N ILE A 184 -3.36 0.04 -7.35
CA ILE A 184 -3.98 1.18 -8.02
C ILE A 184 -3.04 1.75 -9.09
N ARG A 185 -3.58 2.63 -9.94
CA ARG A 185 -2.82 3.24 -11.04
C ARG A 185 -1.96 4.39 -10.53
N ASN A 186 -0.80 4.58 -11.14
CA ASN A 186 -0.02 5.81 -10.98
C ASN A 186 -0.65 6.97 -11.77
N PRO A 187 -0.32 8.24 -11.44
CA PRO A 187 0.54 8.67 -10.34
C PRO A 187 -0.15 8.65 -8.96
N ILE A 188 0.62 8.74 -7.87
CA ILE A 188 0.04 8.86 -6.52
C ILE A 188 -0.77 10.15 -6.37
N THR A 189 -0.35 11.23 -7.03
CA THR A 189 -0.99 12.55 -6.94
C THR A 189 -2.47 12.56 -7.34
N SER A 190 -2.89 11.67 -8.25
CA SER A 190 -4.30 11.53 -8.64
C SER A 190 -5.21 10.91 -7.56
N HIS A 191 -4.64 10.38 -6.48
CA HIS A 191 -5.39 9.77 -5.36
C HIS A 191 -5.30 10.59 -4.07
N LEU A 192 -4.63 11.74 -4.12
CA LEU A 192 -4.48 12.64 -2.96
C LEU A 192 -5.60 13.70 -2.96
N PRO A 193 -6.12 14.10 -1.79
CA PRO A 193 -7.09 15.19 -1.69
C PRO A 193 -6.55 16.50 -2.28
N VAL A 194 -7.44 17.27 -2.92
CA VAL A 194 -7.11 18.59 -3.44
C VAL A 194 -6.76 19.53 -2.27
N GLY A 195 -5.75 20.38 -2.43
CA GLY A 195 -5.33 21.31 -1.39
C GLY A 195 -4.58 20.67 -0.22
N SER A 196 -4.23 19.37 -0.30
CA SER A 196 -3.41 18.74 0.74
C SER A 196 -1.98 19.27 0.73
N ALA A 197 -1.43 19.60 1.90
CA ALA A 197 -0.02 19.90 2.09
C ALA A 197 0.84 18.66 1.81
N LYS A 198 1.98 18.77 1.12
CA LYS A 198 2.80 17.60 0.73
C LYS A 198 4.25 17.77 1.13
N PHE A 199 4.76 16.86 1.96
CA PHE A 199 6.12 16.87 2.45
C PHE A 199 6.82 15.53 2.20
N ALA A 200 8.13 15.55 2.01
CA ALA A 200 8.96 14.35 2.06
C ALA A 200 9.87 14.39 3.30
N PHE A 201 10.24 13.24 3.83
CA PHE A 201 11.30 13.16 4.85
C PHE A 201 12.63 12.76 4.22
N SER A 202 13.68 13.50 4.54
CA SER A 202 15.05 13.17 4.16
C SER A 202 16.02 13.60 5.25
N PHE A 203 16.97 12.73 5.57
CA PHE A 203 18.03 13.04 6.53
C PHE A 203 18.89 14.22 6.06
N ASN A 204 19.16 14.33 4.76
CA ASN A 204 20.00 15.36 4.17
C ASN A 204 19.26 16.68 3.90
N SER A 205 18.02 16.86 4.39
CA SER A 205 17.34 18.14 4.24
C SER A 205 17.94 19.18 5.19
N GLU A 206 18.17 20.39 4.66
CA GLU A 206 18.58 21.56 5.44
C GLU A 206 17.48 22.02 6.41
N LYS A 207 16.22 21.73 6.09
CA LYS A 207 15.07 22.13 6.91
C LYS A 207 14.82 21.13 8.03
N MET A 208 15.52 21.33 9.15
CA MET A 208 15.29 20.56 10.36
C MET A 208 14.08 21.07 11.13
N VAL A 209 13.17 20.16 11.50
CA VAL A 209 11.95 20.48 12.23
C VAL A 209 11.75 19.55 13.42
N ASN A 210 11.18 20.10 14.50
CA ASN A 210 10.55 19.26 15.52
C ASN A 210 9.22 18.76 14.95
N VAL A 211 9.11 17.44 14.77
CA VAL A 211 7.93 16.81 14.18
C VAL A 211 6.64 17.05 14.98
N VAL A 212 6.73 17.22 16.31
CA VAL A 212 5.57 17.50 17.16
C VAL A 212 5.05 18.92 16.93
N ASP A 213 5.95 19.89 16.92
CA ASP A 213 5.58 21.30 16.69
C ASP A 213 5.06 21.49 15.26
N HIS A 214 5.70 20.83 14.29
CA HIS A 214 5.25 20.81 12.91
C HIS A 214 3.84 20.19 12.78
N ALA A 215 3.57 19.06 13.45
CA ALA A 215 2.23 18.45 13.40
C ALA A 215 1.16 19.36 14.01
N LYS A 216 1.46 20.03 15.14
CA LYS A 216 0.56 21.02 15.76
C LYS A 216 0.28 22.20 14.84
N GLU A 217 1.33 22.77 14.24
CA GLU A 217 1.21 23.86 13.28
C GLU A 217 0.28 23.45 12.12
N ILE A 218 0.48 22.26 11.55
CA ILE A 218 -0.38 21.75 10.47
C ILE A 218 -1.84 21.58 10.92
N VAL A 219 -2.08 21.10 12.14
CA VAL A 219 -3.44 20.90 12.66
C VAL A 219 -4.15 22.24 12.94
N GLU A 220 -3.44 23.20 13.51
CA GLU A 220 -3.95 24.49 14.00
C GLU A 220 -4.08 25.55 12.91
N THR A 221 -3.09 25.66 12.02
CA THR A 221 -2.97 26.80 11.09
C THR A 221 -3.46 26.51 9.68
N ARG A 222 -3.47 25.24 9.27
CA ARG A 222 -3.86 24.89 7.92
C ARG A 222 -5.34 24.55 7.85
N ASP A 223 -6.08 25.35 7.07
CA ASP A 223 -7.41 25.02 6.55
C ASP A 223 -7.38 23.81 5.58
N CYS A 224 -6.20 23.26 5.30
CA CYS A 224 -6.04 22.03 4.53
C CYS A 224 -6.84 20.89 5.15
N GLU A 225 -7.63 20.21 4.32
CA GLU A 225 -8.37 19.02 4.72
C GLU A 225 -7.46 17.81 4.99
N SER A 226 -6.23 17.78 4.46
CA SER A 226 -5.31 16.63 4.65
C SER A 226 -3.85 17.04 4.46
N VAL A 227 -2.95 16.20 4.97
CA VAL A 227 -1.49 16.37 4.86
C VAL A 227 -0.87 15.05 4.40
N VAL A 228 0.12 15.14 3.52
CA VAL A 228 0.77 14.00 2.88
C VAL A 228 2.25 14.00 3.26
N TYR A 229 2.73 12.86 3.73
CA TYR A 229 4.13 12.63 4.06
C TYR A 229 4.70 11.46 3.26
N VAL A 230 5.81 11.69 2.56
CA VAL A 230 6.56 10.66 1.84
C VAL A 230 7.72 10.17 2.70
N ILE A 231 7.77 8.86 2.95
CA ILE A 231 8.81 8.21 3.76
C ILE A 231 9.46 7.10 2.93
N GLY A 232 10.79 7.07 2.86
CA GLY A 232 11.52 6.01 2.19
C GLY A 232 11.40 4.66 2.92
N ALA A 233 10.85 3.64 2.24
CA ALA A 233 10.75 2.26 2.70
C ALA A 233 11.79 1.35 2.02
N MET A 234 13.03 1.85 1.95
CA MET A 234 14.16 1.23 1.26
C MET A 234 15.36 1.03 2.20
N ALA A 235 16.32 0.19 1.80
CA ALA A 235 17.52 -0.06 2.59
C ALA A 235 18.47 1.15 2.62
N LYS A 236 18.69 1.72 1.44
CA LYS A 236 19.50 2.91 1.16
C LYS A 236 18.91 3.61 -0.05
N GLY A 237 19.15 4.91 -0.17
CA GLY A 237 18.65 5.72 -1.27
C GLY A 237 18.03 7.02 -0.79
N LYS A 238 17.44 7.75 -1.73
CA LYS A 238 16.75 9.02 -1.49
C LYS A 238 15.33 8.90 -2.04
N VAL A 239 14.39 9.55 -1.35
CA VAL A 239 13.03 9.75 -1.87
C VAL A 239 13.09 10.80 -2.98
N GLU A 240 12.66 10.41 -4.18
CA GLU A 240 12.51 11.30 -5.34
C GLU A 240 11.02 11.51 -5.59
N ALA A 241 10.54 12.67 -5.16
CA ALA A 241 9.12 13.02 -5.17
C ALA A 241 8.96 14.50 -5.52
N ASP A 242 9.14 14.86 -6.78
CA ASP A 242 9.12 16.25 -7.28
C ASP A 242 7.76 16.96 -7.11
N TRP A 243 6.73 16.21 -6.71
CA TRP A 243 5.38 16.71 -6.45
C TRP A 243 5.16 17.17 -5.00
N VAL A 244 6.16 17.04 -4.13
CA VAL A 244 6.10 17.56 -2.75
C VAL A 244 6.48 19.04 -2.71
N GLU A 245 5.93 19.77 -1.74
CA GLU A 245 6.21 21.20 -1.55
C GLU A 245 7.58 21.41 -0.89
N ASP A 246 7.94 20.54 0.05
CA ASP A 246 9.17 20.68 0.83
C ASP A 246 9.67 19.32 1.35
N THR A 247 10.97 19.26 1.67
CA THR A 247 11.61 18.10 2.28
C THR A 247 12.06 18.44 3.69
N LEU A 248 11.72 17.62 4.68
CA LEU A 248 11.97 17.88 6.09
C LEU A 248 12.98 16.88 6.65
N SER A 249 13.83 17.33 7.57
CA SER A 249 14.63 16.48 8.44
C SER A 249 14.10 16.55 9.87
N ILE A 250 13.98 15.40 10.55
CA ILE A 250 13.42 15.31 11.91
C ILE A 250 14.45 14.82 12.95
N SER A 251 15.71 14.69 12.56
CA SER A 251 16.79 14.27 13.44
C SER A 251 18.15 14.57 12.84
N ASN A 252 19.11 14.90 13.72
CA ASN A 252 20.54 14.96 13.40
C ASN A 252 21.17 13.59 13.12
N TYR A 253 20.41 12.50 13.29
CA TYR A 253 20.86 11.14 13.04
C TYR A 253 20.01 10.48 11.95
N PRO A 254 20.60 9.61 11.11
CA PRO A 254 19.82 8.81 10.17
C PRO A 254 18.88 7.88 10.93
N LEU A 255 17.58 7.94 10.62
CA LEU A 255 16.55 7.12 11.24
C LEU A 255 16.09 6.00 10.30
N SER A 256 15.67 4.88 10.88
CA SER A 256 14.95 3.86 10.12
C SER A 256 13.57 4.37 9.69
N GLY A 257 13.05 3.90 8.55
CA GLY A 257 11.71 4.28 8.08
C GLY A 257 10.62 4.04 9.13
N ALA A 258 10.71 2.94 9.89
CA ALA A 258 9.77 2.64 10.97
C ALA A 258 9.88 3.62 12.15
N CYS A 259 11.08 4.11 12.47
CA CYS A 259 11.26 5.15 13.49
C CYS A 259 10.62 6.47 13.04
N VAL A 260 10.80 6.87 11.77
CA VAL A 260 10.13 8.04 11.19
C VAL A 260 8.60 7.89 11.24
N CYS A 261 8.08 6.72 10.84
CA CYS A 261 6.65 6.41 10.90
C CYS A 261 6.08 6.55 12.32
N ASN A 262 6.76 5.98 13.32
CA ASN A 262 6.33 6.07 14.72
C ASN A 262 6.37 7.51 15.24
N ARG A 263 7.43 8.27 14.96
CA ARG A 263 7.55 9.67 15.38
C ARG A 263 6.45 10.54 14.76
N LEU A 264 6.16 10.33 13.48
CA LEU A 264 5.10 11.03 12.77
C LEU A 264 3.72 10.70 13.36
N ALA A 265 3.41 9.41 13.51
CA ALA A 265 2.14 8.97 14.07
C ALA A 265 1.94 9.55 15.48
N HIS A 266 2.96 9.45 16.33
CA HIS A 266 2.94 9.98 17.68
C HIS A 266 2.77 11.51 17.72
N ALA A 267 3.41 12.25 16.82
CA ALA A 267 3.26 13.70 16.74
C ALA A 267 1.81 14.11 16.45
N TYR A 268 1.15 13.41 15.51
CA TYR A 268 -0.25 13.65 15.19
C TYR A 268 -1.21 13.15 16.28
N GLU A 269 -0.86 12.09 16.99
CA GLU A 269 -1.62 11.64 18.16
C GLU A 269 -1.66 12.73 19.23
N LEU A 270 -0.51 13.33 19.54
CA LEU A 270 -0.44 14.46 20.48
C LEU A 270 -1.20 15.68 19.96
N ALA A 271 -1.03 16.05 18.70
CA ALA A 271 -1.69 17.23 18.11
C ALA A 271 -3.22 17.08 18.05
N LEU A 272 -3.73 15.86 17.91
CA LEU A 272 -5.17 15.55 17.83
C LEU A 272 -5.76 15.07 19.16
N ASN A 273 -4.98 15.06 20.25
CA ASN A 273 -5.37 14.54 21.57
C ASN A 273 -5.88 13.07 21.52
N ILE A 274 -5.22 12.24 20.72
CA ILE A 274 -5.45 10.79 20.66
C ILE A 274 -4.50 10.11 21.66
N LEU A 275 -5.07 9.41 22.64
CA LEU A 275 -4.38 8.66 23.69
C LEU A 275 -4.25 7.17 23.35
#